data_AF-A0A7T9CEN5-F1
#
_entry.id   AF-A0A7T9CEN5-F1
#
_cell.length_a   1.000
_cell.length_b   1.000
_cell.length_c   1.000
_cell.angle_alpha   90.00
_cell.angle_beta   90.00
_cell.angle_gamma   90.00
#
_symmetry.space_group_name_H-M   'P 1'
#
loop_
_entity.id
_entity.type
_entity.pdbx_description
1 polymer ?
#
loop_
_entity_poly.entity_id
_entity_poly.type
_entity_poly.pdbx_seq_one_letter_code
_entity_poly.pdbx_strand_id
1 'polypeptide(L)'
;MQRYGVYLLASLLLIVSCSGSVSGGSVLIHVIATDDNITPVQGAYVYFNDTLAGKTDKEGFFELAFPGTGPAPIQIEKFGYDSWSGSADANATQVTVELQRSKMALLIHVYDADTMEPVEGAGVTIESNGVGNVTTSDSEGTARFFVMAHAAYRIDIEKEQYQPHTLEVEIGNVEKNVQVMLFRQDRFSLVVKDEGSGRPLPGARIFVEGIERGSTDQKGVLTLPLPRGKIYLIRVVREGYQDYNGRQVVEPDTAFLTVPLGKAPYTVFVSVYNEEKEPVEGARILIDNMPAGTTSRYGRAVLSNLTTGTYTLDVHREGYVSVVSPLTVAAQGEDIVIELAYQRVNVTLKAVEGSSKPVTLAKVTINGEEAGYTDAGGILSARLRAGLPTTILAEKEGYNPVTIVHTPDPSSETVPLTIRMDKNYTWLLLVIGGLFVVGILGAVLVLRSRGTGRVKRGRRGL
;
A
#
# COMPACT_ATOMS: atom_id res chain seq x y z
N MET A 1 -102.93 -111.08 1.30
CA MET A 1 -102.97 -110.65 2.71
C MET A 1 -101.55 -110.31 3.11
N GLN A 2 -101.24 -109.01 3.29
CA GLN A 2 -100.79 -108.43 4.57
C GLN A 2 -99.42 -108.97 5.04
N ARG A 3 -98.40 -108.20 5.44
CA ARG A 3 -98.22 -106.77 5.73
C ARG A 3 -96.73 -106.58 6.13
N TYR A 4 -96.14 -105.43 5.79
CA TYR A 4 -94.97 -104.74 6.38
C TYR A 4 -93.59 -105.44 6.41
N GLY A 5 -92.47 -104.84 6.02
CA GLY A 5 -92.17 -103.49 5.49
C GLY A 5 -90.66 -103.41 5.23
N VAL A 6 -90.26 -102.90 4.06
CA VAL A 6 -88.86 -102.74 3.62
C VAL A 6 -88.67 -101.30 3.15
N TYR A 7 -87.49 -100.75 3.46
CA TYR A 7 -86.94 -99.41 3.14
C TYR A 7 -87.25 -98.27 4.12
N LEU A 8 -86.23 -97.83 4.86
CA LEU A 8 -85.80 -96.42 5.00
C LEU A 8 -84.50 -96.41 5.85
N LEU A 9 -83.33 -96.21 5.22
CA LEU A 9 -82.61 -94.92 5.16
C LEU A 9 -82.10 -94.43 6.52
N ALA A 10 -80.83 -94.73 6.77
CA ALA A 10 -80.01 -94.01 7.74
C ALA A 10 -79.68 -92.62 7.16
N SER A 11 -80.22 -91.58 7.81
CA SER A 11 -79.86 -90.18 7.57
C SER A 11 -79.21 -89.59 8.83
N LEU A 12 -77.96 -89.15 8.70
CA LEU A 12 -77.19 -88.10 9.40
C LEU A 12 -75.73 -88.56 9.31
N LEU A 13 -74.82 -87.93 8.57
CA LEU A 13 -74.58 -86.51 8.41
C LEU A 13 -74.06 -86.23 6.99
N LEU A 14 -74.46 -85.08 6.49
CA LEU A 14 -74.26 -84.54 5.15
C LEU A 14 -72.86 -83.91 5.02
N ILE A 15 -72.30 -83.98 3.81
CA ILE A 15 -71.21 -83.16 3.26
C ILE A 15 -69.78 -83.54 3.70
N VAL A 16 -69.21 -84.55 3.05
CA VAL A 16 -67.80 -84.53 2.60
C VAL A 16 -67.80 -85.10 1.18
N SER A 17 -68.10 -84.26 0.20
CA SER A 17 -67.97 -84.59 -1.22
C SER A 17 -67.10 -83.51 -1.84
N CYS A 18 -66.06 -83.96 -2.56
CA CYS A 18 -65.20 -83.16 -3.41
C CYS A 18 -64.20 -82.24 -2.71
N SER A 19 -63.16 -82.82 -2.11
CA SER A 19 -61.81 -82.30 -2.33
C SER A 19 -61.17 -83.16 -3.42
N GLY A 20 -61.60 -82.94 -4.67
CA GLY A 20 -60.72 -83.28 -5.78
C GLY A 20 -59.48 -82.44 -5.58
N SER A 21 -58.32 -83.08 -5.41
CA SER A 21 -57.04 -82.40 -5.47
C SER A 21 -56.99 -81.71 -6.82
N VAL A 22 -57.25 -80.41 -6.87
CA VAL A 22 -56.78 -79.61 -8.01
C VAL A 22 -55.27 -79.70 -7.88
N SER A 23 -54.67 -80.56 -8.71
CA SER A 23 -53.24 -80.52 -8.99
C SER A 23 -52.97 -79.16 -9.61
N GLY A 24 -52.83 -78.12 -8.78
CA GLY A 24 -52.40 -76.80 -9.23
C GLY A 24 -51.02 -76.99 -9.87
N GLY A 25 -50.89 -76.64 -11.15
CA GLY A 25 -49.60 -76.65 -11.81
C GLY A 25 -48.63 -75.71 -11.09
N SER A 26 -47.33 -75.98 -11.14
CA SER A 26 -46.33 -74.98 -10.77
C SER A 26 -45.73 -74.37 -12.03
N VAL A 27 -45.39 -73.09 -11.95
CA VAL A 27 -44.65 -72.37 -13.00
C VAL A 27 -43.31 -71.95 -12.40
N LEU A 28 -42.22 -72.30 -13.06
CA LEU A 28 -40.89 -71.87 -12.63
C LEU A 28 -40.60 -70.46 -13.15
N ILE A 29 -40.43 -69.50 -12.26
CA ILE A 29 -39.97 -68.16 -12.61
C ILE A 29 -38.45 -68.15 -12.54
N HIS A 30 -37.79 -67.71 -13.62
CA HIS A 30 -36.34 -67.54 -13.67
C HIS A 30 -36.03 -66.07 -13.96
N VAL A 31 -35.43 -65.38 -12.99
CA VAL A 31 -35.11 -63.96 -13.07
C VAL A 31 -33.63 -63.76 -13.32
N ILE A 32 -33.30 -63.10 -14.43
CA ILE A 32 -31.93 -62.81 -14.87
C ILE A 32 -31.75 -61.31 -15.11
N ALA A 33 -30.54 -60.80 -14.90
CA ALA A 33 -30.14 -59.45 -15.28
C ALA A 33 -29.39 -59.49 -16.60
N THR A 34 -29.62 -58.51 -17.48
CA THR A 34 -29.07 -58.50 -18.86
C THR A 34 -28.13 -57.34 -19.18
N ASP A 35 -27.81 -56.47 -18.20
CA ASP A 35 -27.11 -55.20 -18.46
C ASP A 35 -25.69 -55.35 -19.06
N ASP A 36 -24.97 -56.43 -18.72
CA ASP A 36 -23.61 -56.72 -19.22
C ASP A 36 -23.37 -58.23 -19.48
N ASN A 37 -23.87 -59.08 -18.58
CA ASN A 37 -23.83 -60.54 -18.66
C ASN A 37 -25.14 -61.10 -18.07
N ILE A 38 -25.63 -62.22 -18.63
CA ILE A 38 -26.77 -62.95 -18.08
C ILE A 38 -26.36 -63.49 -16.71
N THR A 39 -26.87 -62.85 -15.65
CA THR A 39 -26.59 -63.23 -14.27
C THR A 39 -27.89 -63.48 -13.52
N PRO A 40 -27.98 -64.54 -12.70
CA PRO A 40 -29.17 -64.81 -11.92
C PRO A 40 -29.41 -63.70 -10.88
N VAL A 41 -30.66 -63.26 -10.75
CA VAL A 41 -31.04 -62.23 -9.79
C VAL A 41 -31.57 -62.89 -8.52
N GLN A 42 -30.71 -62.95 -7.50
CA GLN A 42 -31.10 -63.46 -6.19
C GLN A 42 -31.99 -62.46 -5.42
N GLY A 43 -33.02 -63.00 -4.76
CA GLY A 43 -33.85 -62.26 -3.80
C GLY A 43 -34.81 -61.24 -4.42
N ALA A 44 -35.14 -61.38 -5.71
CA ALA A 44 -36.20 -60.61 -6.35
C ALA A 44 -37.56 -61.01 -5.78
N TYR A 45 -38.36 -60.03 -5.37
CA TYR A 45 -39.72 -60.24 -4.88
C TYR A 45 -40.63 -60.63 -6.04
N VAL A 46 -41.35 -61.73 -5.87
CA VAL A 46 -42.31 -62.25 -6.85
C VAL A 46 -43.71 -61.98 -6.33
N TYR A 47 -44.48 -61.17 -7.04
CA TYR A 47 -45.89 -60.89 -6.76
C TYR A 47 -46.76 -61.65 -7.75
N PHE A 48 -47.84 -62.24 -7.25
CA PHE A 48 -48.86 -62.94 -8.02
C PHE A 48 -50.23 -62.41 -7.62
N ASN A 49 -51.02 -61.91 -8.58
CA ASN A 49 -52.29 -61.22 -8.30
C ASN A 49 -52.13 -60.15 -7.19
N ASP A 50 -51.14 -59.27 -7.34
CA ASP A 50 -50.80 -58.18 -6.40
C ASP A 50 -50.44 -58.63 -4.97
N THR A 51 -50.26 -59.94 -4.75
CA THR A 51 -49.88 -60.51 -3.46
C THR A 51 -48.46 -61.05 -3.51
N LEU A 52 -47.63 -60.72 -2.52
CA LEU A 52 -46.27 -61.24 -2.45
C LEU A 52 -46.27 -62.77 -2.28
N ALA A 53 -45.77 -63.49 -3.29
CA ALA A 53 -45.64 -64.94 -3.30
C ALA A 53 -44.33 -65.42 -2.66
N GLY A 54 -43.24 -64.67 -2.86
CA GLY A 54 -41.94 -65.04 -2.30
C GLY A 54 -40.77 -64.30 -2.92
N LYS A 55 -39.58 -64.92 -2.86
CA LYS A 55 -38.33 -64.37 -3.39
C LYS A 55 -37.56 -65.40 -4.19
N THR A 56 -36.86 -64.97 -5.23
CA THR A 56 -35.94 -65.85 -5.97
C THR A 56 -34.76 -66.30 -5.12
N ASP A 57 -34.28 -67.52 -5.38
CA ASP A 57 -33.11 -68.10 -4.75
C ASP A 57 -31.77 -67.57 -5.33
N LYS A 58 -30.64 -68.14 -4.88
CA LYS A 58 -29.29 -67.75 -5.33
C LYS A 58 -29.04 -67.96 -6.83
N GLU A 59 -29.79 -68.86 -7.45
CA GLU A 59 -29.70 -69.17 -8.88
C GLU A 59 -30.79 -68.42 -9.68
N GLY A 60 -31.54 -67.50 -9.04
CA GLY A 60 -32.54 -66.66 -9.69
C GLY A 60 -33.89 -67.36 -9.92
N PHE A 61 -34.12 -68.54 -9.33
CA PHE A 61 -35.35 -69.30 -9.51
C PHE A 61 -36.37 -69.07 -8.40
N PHE A 62 -37.65 -69.14 -8.74
CA PHE A 62 -38.76 -69.22 -7.81
C PHE A 62 -39.88 -70.10 -8.37
N GLU A 63 -40.32 -71.11 -7.61
CA GLU A 63 -41.45 -71.96 -8.01
C GLU A 63 -42.77 -71.35 -7.53
N LEU A 64 -43.61 -70.91 -8.48
CA LEU A 64 -44.90 -70.29 -8.20
C LEU A 64 -46.01 -71.34 -8.31
N ALA A 65 -46.79 -71.52 -7.24
CA ALA A 65 -47.99 -72.35 -7.26
C ALA A 65 -49.10 -71.68 -8.08
N PHE A 66 -49.58 -72.35 -9.13
CA PHE A 66 -50.51 -71.80 -10.10
C PHE A 66 -51.78 -72.67 -10.21
N PRO A 67 -52.93 -72.22 -9.65
CA PRO A 67 -54.13 -73.06 -9.55
C PRO A 67 -54.86 -73.30 -10.88
N GLY A 68 -54.52 -72.55 -11.95
CA GLY A 68 -54.96 -72.80 -13.33
C GLY A 68 -56.44 -72.51 -13.64
N THR A 69 -56.67 -71.52 -14.52
CA THR A 69 -57.64 -71.56 -15.65
C THR A 69 -57.56 -70.33 -16.58
N GLY A 70 -56.69 -69.34 -16.31
CA GLY A 70 -56.48 -68.17 -17.19
C GLY A 70 -55.18 -67.41 -16.90
N PRO A 71 -54.83 -66.38 -17.71
CA PRO A 71 -53.63 -65.58 -17.51
C PRO A 71 -53.71 -64.85 -16.16
N ALA A 72 -52.67 -64.95 -15.34
CA ALA A 72 -52.60 -64.26 -14.07
C ALA A 72 -51.41 -63.27 -14.05
N PRO A 73 -51.61 -62.03 -13.60
CA PRO A 73 -50.56 -61.04 -13.51
C PRO A 73 -49.45 -61.46 -12.54
N ILE A 74 -48.22 -61.36 -13.02
CA ILE A 74 -46.98 -61.53 -12.27
C ILE A 74 -46.24 -60.19 -12.30
N GLN A 75 -45.77 -59.75 -11.14
CA GLN A 75 -44.90 -58.59 -11.02
C GLN A 75 -43.63 -59.01 -10.29
N ILE A 76 -42.48 -58.65 -10.86
CA ILE A 76 -41.18 -58.91 -10.26
C ILE A 76 -40.58 -57.57 -9.86
N GLU A 77 -40.21 -57.47 -8.59
CA GLU A 77 -39.52 -56.30 -8.05
C GLU A 77 -38.19 -56.71 -7.45
N LYS A 78 -37.12 -56.06 -7.90
CA LYS A 78 -35.82 -56.17 -7.25
C LYS A 78 -35.29 -54.76 -7.04
N PHE A 79 -34.97 -54.45 -5.79
CA PHE A 79 -34.29 -53.21 -5.44
C PHE A 79 -33.01 -53.02 -6.29
N GLY A 80 -32.91 -51.87 -6.97
CA GLY A 80 -31.85 -51.53 -7.93
C GLY A 80 -32.14 -51.90 -9.39
N TYR A 81 -33.30 -52.47 -9.69
CA TYR A 81 -33.74 -52.86 -11.02
C TYR A 81 -35.11 -52.26 -11.33
N ASP A 82 -35.37 -52.06 -12.61
CA ASP A 82 -36.69 -51.68 -13.08
C ASP A 82 -37.69 -52.81 -12.79
N SER A 83 -38.88 -52.46 -12.30
CA SER A 83 -39.94 -53.43 -12.04
C SER A 83 -40.39 -54.07 -13.34
N TRP A 84 -40.61 -55.38 -13.33
CA TRP A 84 -41.17 -56.11 -14.47
C TRP A 84 -42.61 -56.52 -14.17
N SER A 85 -43.48 -56.46 -15.17
CA SER A 85 -44.85 -56.95 -15.09
C SER A 85 -45.20 -57.76 -16.34
N GLY A 86 -45.90 -58.87 -16.15
CA GLY A 86 -46.36 -59.74 -17.23
C GLY A 86 -47.37 -60.75 -16.73
N SER A 87 -47.56 -61.86 -17.46
CA SER A 87 -48.48 -62.93 -17.06
C SER A 87 -47.95 -64.29 -17.47
N ALA A 88 -48.29 -65.33 -16.70
CA ALA A 88 -48.09 -66.72 -17.11
C ALA A 88 -49.33 -67.24 -17.83
N ASP A 89 -49.14 -67.90 -18.98
CA ASP A 89 -50.21 -68.62 -19.67
C ASP A 89 -50.63 -69.87 -18.89
N ALA A 90 -51.86 -70.35 -19.13
CA ALA A 90 -52.44 -71.49 -18.41
C ALA A 90 -51.62 -72.81 -18.52
N ASN A 91 -50.74 -72.91 -19.52
CA ASN A 91 -49.88 -74.08 -19.78
C ASN A 91 -48.38 -73.78 -19.68
N ALA A 92 -47.99 -72.59 -19.21
CA ALA A 92 -46.58 -72.23 -19.09
C ALA A 92 -45.91 -73.10 -18.01
N THR A 93 -44.79 -73.74 -18.34
CA THR A 93 -43.96 -74.46 -17.36
C THR A 93 -42.85 -73.58 -16.79
N GLN A 94 -42.47 -72.52 -17.50
CA GLN A 94 -41.45 -71.57 -17.10
C GLN A 94 -41.74 -70.17 -17.65
N VAL A 95 -41.43 -69.14 -16.84
CA VAL A 95 -41.40 -67.73 -17.25
C VAL A 95 -40.00 -67.19 -17.00
N THR A 96 -39.32 -66.74 -18.05
CA THR A 96 -38.04 -66.03 -17.93
C THR A 96 -38.30 -64.53 -17.83
N VAL A 97 -37.76 -63.91 -16.79
CA VAL A 97 -37.88 -62.47 -16.53
C VAL A 97 -36.49 -61.86 -16.65
N GLU A 98 -36.37 -60.90 -17.56
CA GLU A 98 -35.16 -60.12 -17.76
C GLU A 98 -35.34 -58.77 -17.05
N LEU A 99 -34.55 -58.54 -16.00
CA LEU A 99 -34.48 -57.26 -15.31
C LEU A 99 -33.31 -56.42 -15.83
N GLN A 100 -33.55 -55.12 -15.94
CA GLN A 100 -32.52 -54.13 -16.23
C GLN A 100 -32.24 -53.32 -14.97
N ARG A 101 -30.98 -53.02 -14.70
CA ARG A 101 -30.63 -52.11 -13.59
C ARG A 101 -31.18 -50.73 -13.87
N SER A 102 -31.80 -50.15 -12.85
CA SER A 102 -32.34 -48.81 -12.95
C SER A 102 -31.22 -47.81 -13.17
N LYS A 103 -31.39 -46.91 -14.14
CA LYS A 103 -30.47 -45.80 -14.42
C LYS A 103 -30.97 -44.53 -13.77
N MET A 104 -30.18 -43.96 -12.88
CA MET A 104 -30.45 -42.68 -12.22
C MET A 104 -29.69 -41.55 -12.91
N ALA A 105 -30.29 -40.37 -12.92
CA ALA A 105 -29.56 -39.17 -13.29
C ALA A 105 -28.58 -38.80 -12.16
N LEU A 106 -27.33 -38.52 -12.54
CA LEU A 106 -26.31 -37.93 -11.69
C LEU A 106 -25.98 -36.55 -12.27
N LEU A 107 -26.25 -35.51 -11.50
CA LEU A 107 -25.96 -34.13 -11.84
C LEU A 107 -24.77 -33.64 -11.00
N ILE A 108 -23.69 -33.25 -11.66
CA ILE A 108 -22.52 -32.63 -11.04
C ILE A 108 -22.57 -31.15 -11.36
N HIS A 109 -22.74 -30.32 -10.34
CA HIS A 109 -22.70 -28.87 -10.45
C HIS A 109 -21.33 -28.37 -10.02
N VAL A 110 -20.65 -27.67 -10.91
CA VAL A 110 -19.28 -27.19 -10.74
C VAL A 110 -19.31 -25.66 -10.60
N TYR A 111 -18.77 -25.16 -9.49
CA TYR A 111 -18.74 -23.72 -9.18
C TYR A 111 -17.31 -23.24 -8.92
N ASP A 112 -17.03 -21.98 -9.25
CA ASP A 112 -15.81 -21.29 -8.85
C ASP A 112 -15.89 -21.00 -7.34
N ALA A 113 -14.90 -21.47 -6.57
CA ALA A 113 -14.91 -21.35 -5.11
C ALA A 113 -14.84 -19.90 -4.60
N ASP A 114 -14.38 -18.96 -5.42
CA ASP A 114 -14.24 -17.54 -5.06
C ASP A 114 -15.47 -16.73 -5.45
N THR A 115 -16.00 -16.92 -6.66
CA THR A 115 -17.14 -16.12 -7.17
C THR A 115 -18.49 -16.78 -6.93
N MET A 116 -18.52 -18.08 -6.64
CA MET A 116 -19.72 -18.92 -6.58
C MET A 116 -20.47 -19.01 -7.92
N GLU A 117 -19.85 -18.58 -9.02
CA GLU A 117 -20.43 -18.65 -10.36
C GLU A 117 -20.23 -20.05 -10.95
N PRO A 118 -21.14 -20.53 -11.81
CA PRO A 118 -21.01 -21.81 -12.48
C PRO A 118 -19.77 -21.85 -13.40
N VAL A 119 -19.06 -22.98 -13.40
CA VAL A 119 -17.89 -23.21 -14.26
C VAL A 119 -18.33 -23.98 -15.50
N GLU A 120 -18.50 -23.26 -16.62
CA GLU A 120 -18.78 -23.87 -17.92
C GLU A 120 -17.56 -24.61 -18.49
N GLY A 121 -17.79 -25.75 -19.14
CA GLY A 121 -16.78 -26.49 -19.89
C GLY A 121 -15.69 -27.11 -19.02
N ALA A 122 -15.98 -27.46 -17.77
CA ALA A 122 -15.13 -28.32 -16.95
C ALA A 122 -15.30 -29.77 -17.44
N GLY A 123 -14.19 -30.45 -17.71
CA GLY A 123 -14.20 -31.88 -18.05
C GLY A 123 -14.54 -32.68 -16.80
N VAL A 124 -15.62 -33.44 -16.84
CA VAL A 124 -16.06 -34.33 -15.76
C VAL A 124 -15.97 -35.75 -16.27
N THR A 125 -15.15 -36.56 -15.62
CA THR A 125 -15.01 -37.99 -15.89
C THR A 125 -15.61 -38.76 -14.73
N ILE A 126 -16.52 -39.69 -15.02
CA ILE A 126 -17.00 -40.66 -14.04
C ILE A 126 -16.44 -42.03 -14.38
N GLU A 127 -16.03 -42.79 -13.38
CA GLU A 127 -15.49 -44.13 -13.55
C GLU A 127 -16.13 -45.11 -12.56
N SER A 128 -16.52 -46.28 -13.07
CA SER A 128 -16.94 -47.41 -12.24
C SER A 128 -16.40 -48.71 -12.85
N ASN A 129 -15.73 -49.53 -12.03
CA ASN A 129 -15.15 -50.82 -12.43
C ASN A 129 -14.24 -50.74 -13.69
N GLY A 130 -13.49 -49.65 -13.86
CA GLY A 130 -12.58 -49.45 -15.01
C GLY A 130 -13.26 -48.97 -16.29
N VAL A 131 -14.58 -48.70 -16.26
CA VAL A 131 -15.31 -48.09 -17.38
C VAL A 131 -15.55 -46.62 -17.07
N GLY A 132 -14.96 -45.75 -17.89
CA GLY A 132 -15.05 -44.30 -17.76
C GLY A 132 -15.98 -43.67 -18.79
N ASN A 133 -16.80 -42.71 -18.37
CA ASN A 133 -17.55 -41.81 -19.24
C ASN A 133 -17.12 -40.37 -18.97
N VAL A 134 -16.97 -39.57 -20.02
CA VAL A 134 -16.58 -38.16 -19.92
C VAL A 134 -17.67 -37.27 -20.52
N THR A 135 -17.91 -36.13 -19.88
CA THR A 135 -18.70 -35.03 -20.44
C THR A 135 -18.13 -33.69 -19.97
N THR A 136 -18.70 -32.59 -20.44
CA THR A 136 -18.37 -31.25 -19.97
C THR A 136 -19.55 -30.59 -19.27
N SER A 137 -19.30 -29.75 -18.27
CA SER A 137 -20.33 -28.90 -17.69
C SER A 137 -20.87 -27.88 -18.70
N ASP A 138 -22.17 -27.60 -18.63
CA ASP A 138 -22.85 -26.58 -19.45
C ASP A 138 -22.69 -25.15 -18.90
N SER A 139 -23.40 -24.18 -19.46
CA SER A 139 -23.37 -22.77 -19.03
C SER A 139 -23.88 -22.54 -17.61
N GLU A 140 -24.66 -23.48 -17.07
CA GLU A 140 -25.11 -23.48 -15.67
C GLU A 140 -24.17 -24.31 -14.78
N GLY A 141 -22.99 -24.68 -15.30
CA GLY A 141 -21.97 -25.44 -14.57
C GLY A 141 -22.36 -26.90 -14.34
N THR A 142 -23.33 -27.43 -15.08
CA THR A 142 -23.91 -28.75 -14.82
C THR A 142 -23.42 -29.79 -15.82
N ALA A 143 -22.87 -30.89 -15.33
CA ALA A 143 -22.57 -32.10 -16.09
C ALA A 143 -23.56 -33.22 -15.72
N ARG A 144 -24.25 -33.77 -16.71
CA ARG A 144 -25.29 -34.79 -16.51
C ARG A 144 -24.85 -36.16 -17.01
N PHE A 145 -25.00 -37.18 -16.16
CA PHE A 145 -24.79 -38.58 -16.49
C PHE A 145 -26.04 -39.42 -16.18
N PHE A 146 -26.16 -40.56 -16.86
CA PHE A 146 -27.07 -41.64 -16.49
C PHE A 146 -26.24 -42.81 -15.99
N VAL A 147 -26.40 -43.13 -14.71
CA VAL A 147 -25.56 -44.09 -13.97
C VAL A 147 -26.41 -45.16 -13.30
N MET A 148 -25.83 -46.32 -13.03
CA MET A 148 -26.56 -47.43 -12.40
C MET A 148 -26.88 -47.09 -10.94
N ALA A 149 -28.12 -47.35 -10.52
CA ALA A 149 -28.52 -47.28 -9.12
C ALA A 149 -27.66 -48.23 -8.26
N HIS A 150 -27.37 -47.84 -7.02
CA HIS A 150 -26.57 -48.60 -6.05
C HIS A 150 -25.15 -48.96 -6.48
N ALA A 151 -24.59 -48.23 -7.44
CA ALA A 151 -23.18 -48.29 -7.77
C ALA A 151 -22.44 -47.08 -7.18
N ALA A 152 -21.14 -47.28 -6.93
CA ALA A 152 -20.21 -46.22 -6.59
C ALA A 152 -19.46 -45.77 -7.84
N TYR A 153 -19.23 -44.46 -7.94
CA TYR A 153 -18.50 -43.82 -9.02
C TYR A 153 -17.41 -42.92 -8.46
N ARG A 154 -16.20 -43.05 -9.00
CA ARG A 154 -15.16 -42.02 -8.86
C ARG A 154 -15.44 -40.93 -9.88
N ILE A 155 -15.35 -39.67 -9.46
CA ILE A 155 -15.56 -38.49 -10.29
C ILE A 155 -14.27 -37.67 -10.27
N ASP A 156 -13.69 -37.47 -11.45
CA ASP A 156 -12.52 -36.62 -11.67
C ASP A 156 -12.93 -35.39 -12.48
N ILE A 157 -12.63 -34.20 -11.98
CA ILE A 157 -13.03 -32.92 -12.56
C ILE A 157 -11.79 -32.10 -12.87
N GLU A 158 -11.66 -31.69 -14.13
CA GLU A 158 -10.55 -30.91 -14.64
C GLU A 158 -11.03 -29.67 -15.40
N LYS A 159 -10.42 -28.53 -15.12
CA LYS A 159 -10.61 -27.28 -15.86
C LYS A 159 -9.28 -26.53 -15.89
N GLU A 160 -8.92 -25.98 -17.05
CA GLU A 160 -7.75 -25.11 -17.16
C GLU A 160 -7.82 -23.99 -16.12
N GLN A 161 -6.70 -23.67 -15.47
CA GLN A 161 -6.61 -22.64 -14.42
C GLN A 161 -7.26 -22.99 -13.07
N TYR A 162 -7.86 -24.17 -12.93
CA TYR A 162 -8.38 -24.69 -11.65
C TYR A 162 -7.59 -25.90 -11.18
N GLN A 163 -7.53 -26.09 -9.86
CA GLN A 163 -6.99 -27.31 -9.26
C GLN A 163 -7.93 -28.49 -9.59
N PRO A 164 -7.41 -29.62 -10.11
CA PRO A 164 -8.21 -30.82 -10.32
C PRO A 164 -8.84 -31.31 -9.03
N HIS A 165 -10.05 -31.87 -9.13
CA HIS A 165 -10.78 -32.38 -7.97
C HIS A 165 -11.26 -33.80 -8.22
N THR A 166 -11.08 -34.67 -7.23
CA THR A 166 -11.52 -36.07 -7.27
C THR A 166 -12.38 -36.38 -6.07
N LEU A 167 -13.51 -37.05 -6.28
CA LEU A 167 -14.38 -37.55 -5.21
C LEU A 167 -15.03 -38.89 -5.57
N GLU A 168 -15.61 -39.56 -4.58
CA GLU A 168 -16.41 -40.77 -4.77
C GLU A 168 -17.86 -40.55 -4.33
N VAL A 169 -18.81 -41.07 -5.11
CA VAL A 169 -20.25 -40.94 -4.86
C VAL A 169 -20.94 -42.29 -5.01
N GLU A 170 -21.77 -42.63 -4.04
CA GLU A 170 -22.72 -43.73 -4.12
C GLU A 170 -24.08 -43.25 -4.65
N ILE A 171 -24.63 -43.99 -5.60
CA ILE A 171 -25.92 -43.70 -6.24
C ILE A 171 -27.04 -44.43 -5.51
N GLY A 172 -28.11 -43.72 -5.17
CA GLY A 172 -29.32 -44.29 -4.56
C GLY A 172 -30.35 -44.74 -5.60
N ASN A 173 -31.63 -44.53 -5.26
CA ASN A 173 -32.80 -44.84 -6.10
C ASN A 173 -33.50 -43.62 -6.68
N VAL A 174 -32.88 -42.46 -6.55
CA VAL A 174 -33.39 -41.20 -7.08
C VAL A 174 -32.24 -40.44 -7.71
N GLU A 175 -32.57 -39.42 -8.49
CA GLU A 175 -31.60 -38.49 -9.02
C GLU A 175 -30.66 -37.97 -7.91
N LYS A 176 -29.36 -38.02 -8.17
CA LYS A 176 -28.33 -37.55 -7.25
C LYS A 176 -27.75 -36.25 -7.77
N ASN A 177 -27.72 -35.24 -6.90
CA ASN A 177 -27.09 -33.96 -7.16
C ASN A 177 -25.81 -33.86 -6.31
N VAL A 178 -24.71 -33.47 -6.95
CA VAL A 178 -23.38 -33.30 -6.34
C VAL A 178 -22.91 -31.89 -6.66
N GLN A 179 -22.49 -31.14 -5.65
CA GLN A 179 -21.93 -29.81 -5.82
C GLN A 179 -20.43 -29.87 -5.54
N VAL A 180 -19.63 -29.29 -6.45
CA VAL A 180 -18.17 -29.24 -6.34
C VAL A 180 -17.71 -27.80 -6.51
N MET A 181 -16.86 -27.35 -5.59
CA MET A 181 -16.19 -26.06 -5.66
C MET A 181 -14.77 -26.26 -6.19
N LEU A 182 -14.44 -25.64 -7.32
CA LEU A 182 -13.10 -25.66 -7.88
C LEU A 182 -12.31 -24.43 -7.43
N PHE A 183 -11.08 -24.65 -6.98
CA PHE A 183 -10.17 -23.58 -6.56
C PHE A 183 -9.28 -23.15 -7.71
N ARG A 184 -9.17 -21.84 -7.92
CA ARG A 184 -8.32 -21.27 -8.98
C ARG A 184 -6.83 -21.35 -8.62
N GLN A 185 -6.03 -21.84 -9.57
CA GLN A 185 -4.57 -21.88 -9.51
C GLN A 185 -3.91 -20.78 -10.36
N ASP A 186 -4.72 -19.94 -10.99
CA ASP A 186 -4.29 -18.80 -11.79
C ASP A 186 -4.40 -17.46 -11.06
N ARG A 187 -4.22 -17.46 -9.73
CA ARG A 187 -4.10 -16.20 -8.99
C ARG A 187 -3.13 -16.27 -7.85
N PHE A 188 -2.37 -15.21 -7.64
CA PHE A 188 -1.61 -14.96 -6.41
C PHE A 188 -1.69 -13.48 -6.07
N SER A 189 -1.44 -13.12 -4.82
CA SER A 189 -1.46 -11.72 -4.38
C SER A 189 -0.05 -11.20 -4.21
N LEU A 190 0.21 -10.01 -4.76
CA LEU A 190 1.44 -9.27 -4.51
C LEU A 190 1.21 -8.31 -3.35
N VAL A 191 2.09 -8.36 -2.34
CA VAL A 191 2.05 -7.50 -1.16
C VAL A 191 3.24 -6.55 -1.20
N VAL A 192 2.98 -5.25 -1.31
CA VAL A 192 4.01 -4.21 -1.34
C VAL A 192 4.07 -3.53 0.03
N LYS A 193 5.28 -3.46 0.59
CA LYS A 193 5.52 -2.85 1.90
C LYS A 193 6.73 -1.93 1.90
N ASP A 194 6.72 -0.95 2.78
CA ASP A 194 7.87 -0.11 3.07
C ASP A 194 8.96 -0.96 3.76
N GLU A 195 10.17 -0.95 3.21
CA GLU A 195 11.27 -1.81 3.68
C GLU A 195 11.69 -1.49 5.12
N GLY A 196 11.67 -0.21 5.52
CA GLY A 196 12.14 0.21 6.85
C GLY A 196 11.10 0.03 7.96
N SER A 197 9.85 0.41 7.71
CA SER A 197 8.76 0.38 8.68
C SER A 197 7.89 -0.87 8.61
N GLY A 198 7.97 -1.64 7.52
CA GLY A 198 7.11 -2.80 7.26
C GLY A 198 5.64 -2.46 6.96
N ARG A 199 5.28 -1.18 6.88
CA ARG A 199 3.90 -0.74 6.62
C ARG A 199 3.47 -1.03 5.18
N PRO A 200 2.19 -1.34 4.94
CA PRO A 200 1.69 -1.56 3.59
C PRO A 200 1.79 -0.29 2.75
N LEU A 201 2.11 -0.44 1.46
CA LEU A 201 2.21 0.67 0.51
C LEU A 201 1.02 0.65 -0.46
N PRO A 202 -0.03 1.45 -0.20
CA PRO A 202 -1.13 1.61 -1.13
C PRO A 202 -0.74 2.42 -2.37
N GLY A 203 -1.38 2.16 -3.50
CA GLY A 203 -1.16 2.88 -4.75
C GLY A 203 0.23 2.65 -5.38
N ALA A 204 0.88 1.53 -5.09
CA ALA A 204 2.07 1.09 -5.80
C ALA A 204 1.65 0.43 -7.12
N ARG A 205 2.12 0.94 -8.25
CA ARG A 205 1.80 0.42 -9.58
C ARG A 205 2.62 -0.82 -9.86
N ILE A 206 1.97 -1.89 -10.28
CA ILE A 206 2.58 -3.19 -10.52
C ILE A 206 2.53 -3.50 -12.02
N PHE A 207 3.69 -3.85 -12.56
CA PHE A 207 3.88 -4.29 -13.94
C PHE A 207 4.38 -5.73 -13.92
N VAL A 208 3.81 -6.57 -14.77
CA VAL A 208 4.26 -7.96 -14.97
C VAL A 208 4.53 -8.14 -16.45
N GLU A 209 5.74 -8.57 -16.81
CA GLU A 209 6.22 -8.66 -18.19
C GLU A 209 6.06 -7.33 -18.96
N GLY A 210 6.31 -6.21 -18.26
CA GLY A 210 6.20 -4.87 -18.83
C GLY A 210 4.78 -4.32 -18.97
N ILE A 211 3.75 -5.11 -18.67
CA ILE A 211 2.34 -4.67 -18.77
C ILE A 211 1.83 -4.28 -17.38
N GLU A 212 1.24 -3.09 -17.26
CA GLU A 212 0.61 -2.64 -16.01
C GLU A 212 -0.59 -3.53 -15.66
N ARG A 213 -0.60 -4.08 -14.44
CA ARG A 213 -1.66 -4.96 -13.93
C ARG A 213 -2.61 -4.24 -12.98
N GLY A 214 -2.20 -3.10 -12.44
CA GLY A 214 -2.99 -2.31 -11.50
C GLY A 214 -2.13 -1.70 -10.40
N SER A 215 -2.80 -1.21 -9.35
CA SER A 215 -2.17 -0.63 -8.18
C SER A 215 -2.61 -1.35 -6.91
N THR A 216 -1.74 -1.37 -5.89
CA THR A 216 -2.07 -1.94 -4.58
C THR A 216 -3.18 -1.18 -3.85
N ASP A 217 -4.00 -1.91 -3.10
CA ASP A 217 -5.07 -1.39 -2.26
C ASP A 217 -4.55 -0.76 -0.94
N GLN A 218 -5.46 -0.37 -0.03
CA GLN A 218 -5.12 0.19 1.29
C GLN A 218 -4.27 -0.74 2.18
N LYS A 219 -4.29 -2.04 1.92
CA LYS A 219 -3.49 -3.06 2.62
C LYS A 219 -2.17 -3.34 1.89
N GLY A 220 -1.86 -2.60 0.83
CA GLY A 220 -0.66 -2.82 0.02
C GLY A 220 -0.76 -4.06 -0.86
N VAL A 221 -1.97 -4.56 -1.14
CA VAL A 221 -2.18 -5.81 -1.85
C VAL A 221 -2.74 -5.58 -3.25
N LEU A 222 -2.26 -6.34 -4.23
CA LEU A 222 -2.90 -6.51 -5.54
C LEU A 222 -2.99 -8.00 -5.86
N THR A 223 -4.20 -8.51 -6.06
CA THR A 223 -4.42 -9.88 -6.56
C THR A 223 -4.23 -9.91 -8.07
N LEU A 224 -3.35 -10.78 -8.54
CA LEU A 224 -2.98 -10.94 -9.94
C LEU A 224 -3.60 -12.24 -10.46
N PRO A 225 -4.47 -12.20 -11.50
CA PRO A 225 -4.99 -13.39 -12.16
C PRO A 225 -3.94 -13.97 -13.11
N LEU A 226 -2.85 -14.49 -12.54
CA LEU A 226 -1.76 -15.12 -13.27
C LEU A 226 -1.48 -16.55 -12.74
N PRO A 227 -1.19 -17.52 -13.63
CA PRO A 227 -0.78 -18.87 -13.26
C PRO A 227 0.38 -18.91 -12.27
N ARG A 228 0.26 -19.75 -11.24
CA ARG A 228 1.37 -20.15 -10.38
C ARG A 228 2.27 -21.18 -11.08
N GLY A 229 3.41 -21.50 -10.48
CA GLY A 229 4.41 -22.42 -11.05
C GLY A 229 5.24 -21.81 -12.19
N LYS A 230 5.31 -20.49 -12.29
CA LYS A 230 5.99 -19.77 -13.39
C LYS A 230 6.92 -18.69 -12.84
N ILE A 231 7.85 -18.25 -13.70
CA ILE A 231 8.73 -17.10 -13.43
C ILE A 231 8.14 -15.88 -14.13
N TYR A 232 8.03 -14.78 -13.40
CA TYR A 232 7.59 -13.48 -13.93
C TYR A 232 8.63 -12.40 -13.72
N LEU A 233 8.82 -11.52 -14.69
CA LEU A 233 9.48 -10.22 -14.52
C LEU A 233 8.49 -9.24 -13.90
N ILE A 234 8.73 -8.86 -12.64
CA ILE A 234 7.88 -7.97 -11.87
C ILE A 234 8.60 -6.65 -11.68
N ARG A 235 7.92 -5.55 -12.02
CA ARG A 235 8.33 -4.19 -11.68
C ARG A 235 7.28 -3.54 -10.80
N VAL A 236 7.69 -2.92 -9.70
CA VAL A 236 6.80 -2.18 -8.79
C VAL A 236 7.30 -0.75 -8.67
N VAL A 237 6.40 0.20 -8.91
CA VAL A 237 6.70 1.64 -8.95
C VAL A 237 5.84 2.36 -7.92
N ARG A 238 6.46 3.14 -7.04
CA ARG A 238 5.77 3.98 -6.05
C ARG A 238 6.53 5.30 -5.89
N GLU A 239 5.80 6.41 -5.96
CA GLU A 239 6.38 7.74 -5.75
C GLU A 239 7.06 7.84 -4.37
N GLY A 240 8.27 8.39 -4.35
CA GLY A 240 9.11 8.48 -3.15
C GLY A 240 9.90 7.21 -2.81
N TYR A 241 9.74 6.13 -3.59
CA TYR A 241 10.43 4.86 -3.41
C TYR A 241 11.34 4.52 -4.59
N GLN A 242 12.33 3.68 -4.35
CA GLN A 242 13.10 3.06 -5.42
C GLN A 242 12.24 2.02 -6.12
N ASP A 243 12.26 2.03 -7.45
CA ASP A 243 11.57 1.03 -8.25
C ASP A 243 12.15 -0.36 -7.96
N TYR A 244 11.28 -1.32 -7.69
CA TYR A 244 11.66 -2.73 -7.72
C TYR A 244 11.57 -3.23 -9.15
N ASN A 245 12.58 -3.99 -9.60
CA ASN A 245 12.55 -4.68 -10.90
C ASN A 245 13.31 -6.02 -10.77
N GLY A 246 12.57 -7.13 -10.77
CA GLY A 246 13.16 -8.44 -10.52
C GLY A 246 12.37 -9.59 -11.15
N ARG A 247 13.07 -10.67 -11.49
CA ARG A 247 12.45 -11.94 -11.84
C ARG A 247 12.05 -12.67 -10.55
N GLN A 248 10.81 -13.12 -10.48
CA GLN A 248 10.25 -13.80 -9.32
C GLN A 248 9.67 -15.14 -9.73
N VAL A 249 10.06 -16.20 -9.01
CA VAL A 249 9.45 -17.51 -9.12
C VAL A 249 8.18 -17.49 -8.27
N VAL A 250 7.03 -17.74 -8.88
CA VAL A 250 5.77 -17.94 -8.18
C VAL A 250 5.57 -19.44 -8.09
N GLU A 251 5.79 -20.02 -6.91
CA GLU A 251 5.65 -21.47 -6.70
C GLU A 251 4.17 -21.88 -6.77
N PRO A 252 3.85 -23.15 -7.06
CA PRO A 252 2.45 -23.62 -7.17
C PRO A 252 1.57 -23.30 -5.94
N ASP A 253 2.15 -23.23 -4.75
CA ASP A 253 1.51 -22.94 -3.47
C ASP A 253 1.65 -21.48 -3.01
N THR A 254 2.32 -20.61 -3.80
CA THR A 254 2.49 -19.20 -3.45
C THR A 254 1.16 -18.44 -3.51
N ALA A 255 0.55 -18.23 -2.35
CA ALA A 255 -0.62 -17.36 -2.21
C ALA A 255 -0.24 -15.88 -2.17
N PHE A 256 0.86 -15.54 -1.50
CA PHE A 256 1.34 -14.16 -1.33
C PHE A 256 2.81 -14.05 -1.72
N LEU A 257 3.12 -13.10 -2.59
CA LEU A 257 4.48 -12.69 -2.93
C LEU A 257 4.74 -11.30 -2.36
N THR A 258 5.72 -11.16 -1.47
CA THR A 258 6.00 -9.87 -0.82
C THR A 258 7.15 -9.14 -1.52
N VAL A 259 6.93 -7.88 -1.87
CA VAL A 259 7.95 -6.97 -2.44
C VAL A 259 8.18 -5.80 -1.47
N PRO A 260 9.31 -5.74 -0.77
CA PRO A 260 9.69 -4.56 0.00
C PRO A 260 10.23 -3.47 -0.95
N LEU A 261 9.84 -2.21 -0.72
CA LEU A 261 10.40 -1.04 -1.39
C LEU A 261 11.16 -0.16 -0.41
N GLY A 262 12.42 0.13 -0.72
CA GLY A 262 13.22 1.14 -0.04
C GLY A 262 12.88 2.55 -0.52
N LYS A 263 12.99 3.55 0.36
CA LYS A 263 12.76 4.96 -0.02
C LYS A 263 13.84 5.43 -1.00
N ALA A 264 13.44 6.20 -2.01
CA ALA A 264 14.40 6.79 -2.94
C ALA A 264 15.21 7.89 -2.23
N PRO A 265 16.54 7.96 -2.44
CA PRO A 265 17.36 9.06 -1.96
C PRO A 265 17.13 10.30 -2.82
N TYR A 266 16.94 11.44 -2.18
CA TYR A 266 16.77 12.76 -2.76
C TYR A 266 18.00 13.62 -2.49
N THR A 267 18.35 14.42 -3.49
CA THR A 267 19.32 15.50 -3.38
C THR A 267 18.57 16.84 -3.37
N VAL A 268 18.85 17.68 -2.38
CA VAL A 268 18.30 19.03 -2.23
C VAL A 268 19.46 20.01 -2.13
N PHE A 269 19.28 21.22 -2.65
CA PHE A 269 20.22 22.32 -2.53
C PHE A 269 19.74 23.32 -1.50
N VAL A 270 20.68 23.90 -0.76
CA VAL A 270 20.39 25.04 0.12
C VAL A 270 21.27 26.19 -0.31
N SER A 271 20.64 27.32 -0.60
CA SER A 271 21.29 28.56 -1.03
C SER A 271 21.10 29.62 0.05
N VAL A 272 22.20 30.07 0.65
CA VAL A 272 22.19 30.98 1.81
C VAL A 272 22.76 32.33 1.41
N TYR A 273 21.98 33.38 1.67
CA TYR A 273 22.32 34.77 1.39
C TYR A 273 22.18 35.63 2.65
N ASN A 274 22.88 36.76 2.70
CA ASN A 274 22.64 37.79 3.72
C ASN A 274 21.52 38.76 3.28
N GLU A 275 21.20 39.72 4.15
CA GLU A 275 20.21 40.77 3.89
C GLU A 275 20.59 41.69 2.71
N GLU A 276 21.88 41.73 2.31
CA GLU A 276 22.40 42.41 1.10
C GLU A 276 22.39 41.53 -0.16
N LYS A 277 21.85 40.31 -0.09
CA LYS A 277 21.81 39.33 -1.19
C LYS A 277 23.19 38.83 -1.64
N GLU A 278 24.20 38.96 -0.80
CA GLU A 278 25.51 38.35 -0.98
C GLU A 278 25.52 36.90 -0.47
N PRO A 279 26.23 35.99 -1.13
CA PRO A 279 26.31 34.60 -0.69
C PRO A 279 27.06 34.45 0.64
N VAL A 280 26.51 33.66 1.57
CA VAL A 280 27.15 33.39 2.86
C VAL A 280 27.95 32.09 2.79
N GLU A 281 29.29 32.21 2.75
CA GLU A 281 30.19 31.06 2.77
C GLU A 281 30.31 30.43 4.17
N GLY A 282 30.39 29.10 4.23
CA GLY A 282 30.67 28.33 5.44
C GLY A 282 29.58 28.39 6.51
N ALA A 283 28.33 28.67 6.14
CA ALA A 283 27.17 28.46 7.00
C ALA A 283 26.99 26.97 7.22
N ARG A 284 26.92 26.54 8.49
CA ARG A 284 26.70 25.15 8.89
C ARG A 284 25.21 24.83 8.79
N ILE A 285 24.91 23.70 8.18
CA ILE A 285 23.55 23.21 7.98
C ILE A 285 23.36 21.92 8.79
N LEU A 286 22.27 21.87 9.55
CA LEU A 286 21.81 20.69 10.26
C LEU A 286 20.41 20.30 9.77
N ILE A 287 20.20 19.00 9.63
CA ILE A 287 18.91 18.38 9.34
C ILE A 287 18.53 17.51 10.53
N ASP A 288 17.39 17.79 11.17
CA ASP A 288 16.96 17.13 12.41
C ASP A 288 18.05 17.08 13.49
N ASN A 289 18.74 18.20 13.68
CA ASN A 289 19.88 18.37 14.59
C ASN A 289 21.14 17.55 14.23
N MET A 290 21.16 16.85 13.08
CA MET A 290 22.35 16.16 12.59
C MET A 290 23.10 17.02 11.56
N PRO A 291 24.44 17.12 11.62
CA PRO A 291 25.22 17.86 10.62
C PRO A 291 24.97 17.32 9.22
N ALA A 292 24.55 18.18 8.29
CA ALA A 292 24.20 17.80 6.92
C ALA A 292 25.14 18.42 5.87
N GLY A 293 25.78 19.55 6.17
CA GLY A 293 26.77 20.17 5.28
C GLY A 293 27.17 21.58 5.67
N THR A 294 27.96 22.21 4.81
CA THR A 294 28.32 23.63 4.90
C THR A 294 28.19 24.30 3.53
N THR A 295 27.87 25.59 3.51
CA THR A 295 27.81 26.35 2.24
C THR A 295 29.20 26.62 1.69
N SER A 296 29.32 26.55 0.36
CA SER A 296 30.52 26.92 -0.40
C SER A 296 30.69 28.44 -0.50
N ARG A 297 31.77 28.90 -1.13
CA ARG A 297 32.00 30.33 -1.46
C ARG A 297 30.89 31.02 -2.24
N TYR A 298 29.98 30.26 -2.84
CA TYR A 298 28.81 30.78 -3.56
C TYR A 298 27.52 30.71 -2.72
N GLY A 299 27.62 30.47 -1.41
CA GLY A 299 26.47 30.37 -0.52
C GLY A 299 25.67 29.09 -0.67
N ARG A 300 26.12 28.14 -1.50
CA ARG A 300 25.37 26.92 -1.84
C ARG A 300 25.93 25.68 -1.16
N ALA A 301 25.04 24.83 -0.65
CA ALA A 301 25.31 23.50 -0.13
C ALA A 301 24.48 22.44 -0.85
N VAL A 302 24.97 21.20 -0.89
CA VAL A 302 24.28 20.02 -1.44
C VAL A 302 23.96 19.08 -0.29
N LEU A 303 22.68 18.78 -0.09
CA LEU A 303 22.21 17.81 0.88
C LEU A 303 21.80 16.54 0.14
N SER A 304 22.46 15.42 0.42
CA SER A 304 22.24 14.14 -0.25
C SER A 304 21.66 13.10 0.70
N ASN A 305 21.09 12.04 0.14
CA ASN A 305 20.52 10.90 0.87
C ASN A 305 19.36 11.28 1.81
N LEU A 306 18.62 12.34 1.46
CA LEU A 306 17.34 12.63 2.10
C LEU A 306 16.28 11.68 1.54
N THR A 307 15.19 11.45 2.26
CA THR A 307 14.02 10.72 1.73
C THR A 307 12.84 11.66 1.66
N THR A 308 11.77 11.27 0.96
CA THR A 308 10.55 12.06 0.99
C THR A 308 10.01 12.18 2.41
N GLY A 309 9.66 13.41 2.80
CA GLY A 309 9.20 13.71 4.16
C GLY A 309 9.50 15.14 4.60
N THR A 310 9.18 15.42 5.86
CA THR A 310 9.44 16.73 6.49
C THR A 310 10.57 16.58 7.50
N TYR A 311 11.49 17.54 7.46
CA TYR A 311 12.67 17.64 8.30
C TYR A 311 12.72 19.02 8.95
N THR A 312 13.54 19.17 9.99
CA THR A 312 13.91 20.47 10.56
C THR A 312 15.25 20.91 9.97
N LEU A 313 15.26 22.06 9.29
CA LEU A 313 16.46 22.70 8.74
C LEU A 313 16.93 23.79 9.69
N ASP A 314 18.15 23.67 10.19
CA ASP A 314 18.84 24.67 11.00
C ASP A 314 20.09 25.15 10.24
N VAL A 315 20.18 26.47 10.04
CA VAL A 315 21.30 27.13 9.37
C VAL A 315 21.96 28.11 10.33
N HIS A 316 23.24 27.89 10.60
CA HIS A 316 24.03 28.68 11.53
C HIS A 316 25.32 29.22 10.91
N ARG A 317 25.61 30.49 11.16
CA ARG A 317 26.88 31.13 10.82
C ARG A 317 27.23 32.17 11.87
N GLU A 318 28.50 32.20 12.29
CA GLU A 318 29.01 33.23 13.19
C GLU A 318 28.82 34.64 12.59
N GLY A 319 28.37 35.61 13.40
CA GLY A 319 28.03 36.96 12.96
C GLY A 319 26.61 37.12 12.39
N TYR A 320 25.83 36.03 12.32
CA TYR A 320 24.45 36.01 11.84
C TYR A 320 23.48 35.46 12.88
N VAL A 321 22.21 35.82 12.73
CA VAL A 321 21.11 35.20 13.48
C VAL A 321 20.79 33.85 12.83
N SER A 322 20.85 32.75 13.59
CA SER A 322 20.49 31.41 13.08
C SER A 322 19.04 31.35 12.63
N VAL A 323 18.76 30.54 11.60
CA VAL A 323 17.41 30.29 11.09
C VAL A 323 17.07 28.83 11.27
N VAL A 324 15.92 28.57 11.91
CA VAL A 324 15.31 27.23 12.02
C VAL A 324 13.99 27.24 11.27
N SER A 325 13.81 26.30 10.34
CA SER A 325 12.63 26.23 9.48
C SER A 325 12.29 24.78 9.11
N PRO A 326 11.02 24.46 8.81
CA PRO A 326 10.67 23.15 8.27
C PRO A 326 11.15 23.03 6.81
N LEU A 327 11.76 21.88 6.47
CA LEU A 327 12.13 21.49 5.12
C LEU A 327 11.23 20.32 4.68
N THR A 328 10.48 20.49 3.58
CA THR A 328 9.74 19.39 2.97
C THR A 328 10.51 18.90 1.76
N VAL A 329 10.92 17.63 1.77
CA VAL A 329 11.57 16.98 0.63
C VAL A 329 10.51 16.25 -0.16
N ALA A 330 10.15 16.79 -1.33
CA ALA A 330 9.15 16.21 -2.22
C ALA A 330 9.69 15.95 -3.64
N ALA A 331 10.70 16.71 -4.09
CA ALA A 331 11.21 16.66 -5.45
C ALA A 331 12.74 16.62 -5.49
N GLN A 332 13.28 15.99 -6.54
CA GLN A 332 14.73 15.97 -6.78
C GLN A 332 15.23 17.35 -7.18
N GLY A 333 16.36 17.75 -6.59
CA GLY A 333 17.07 18.97 -6.97
C GLY A 333 16.36 20.26 -6.56
N GLU A 334 15.43 20.20 -5.61
CA GLU A 334 14.80 21.40 -5.04
C GLU A 334 15.88 22.34 -4.45
N ASP A 335 15.70 23.66 -4.61
CA ASP A 335 16.64 24.67 -4.11
C ASP A 335 15.94 25.53 -3.05
N ILE A 336 16.40 25.39 -1.82
CA ILE A 336 15.86 26.05 -0.64
C ILE A 336 16.67 27.31 -0.37
N VAL A 337 16.00 28.45 -0.46
CA VAL A 337 16.65 29.75 -0.25
C VAL A 337 16.47 30.18 1.20
N ILE A 338 17.59 30.45 1.88
CA ILE A 338 17.63 30.93 3.26
C ILE A 338 18.31 32.31 3.29
N GLU A 339 17.67 33.26 3.97
CA GLU A 339 18.26 34.56 4.24
C GLU A 339 18.70 34.63 5.70
N LEU A 340 19.98 34.93 5.95
CA LEU A 340 20.54 35.16 7.28
C LEU A 340 20.70 36.65 7.53
N ALA A 341 20.01 37.16 8.55
CA ALA A 341 20.20 38.53 9.01
C ALA A 341 21.49 38.64 9.84
N TYR A 342 22.19 39.77 9.74
CA TYR A 342 23.34 40.03 10.62
C TYR A 342 22.91 40.08 12.08
N GLN A 343 23.70 39.44 12.92
CA GLN A 343 23.62 39.65 14.36
C GLN A 343 24.05 41.10 14.64
N ARG A 344 23.24 41.81 15.43
CA ARG A 344 23.46 43.21 15.76
C ARG A 344 23.50 43.41 17.25
N VAL A 345 24.44 44.22 17.72
CA VAL A 345 24.66 44.54 19.13
C VAL A 345 24.60 46.05 19.35
N ASN A 346 24.14 46.47 20.52
CA ASN A 346 24.12 47.89 20.88
C ASN A 346 25.47 48.28 21.49
N VAL A 347 26.17 49.20 20.84
CA VAL A 347 27.44 49.73 21.30
C VAL A 347 27.23 51.16 21.81
N THR A 348 27.70 51.43 23.03
CA THR A 348 27.71 52.78 23.60
C THR A 348 29.03 53.45 23.27
N LEU A 349 28.99 54.48 22.42
CA LEU A 349 30.13 55.30 22.05
C LEU A 349 30.23 56.48 23.02
N LYS A 350 31.41 56.74 23.58
CA LYS A 350 31.63 57.85 24.52
C LYS A 350 32.78 58.73 24.06
N ALA A 351 32.46 59.93 23.56
CA ALA A 351 33.44 60.93 23.15
C ALA A 351 33.91 61.76 24.35
N VAL A 352 35.23 61.82 24.57
CA VAL A 352 35.83 62.57 25.69
C VAL A 352 37.03 63.40 25.25
N GLU A 353 37.17 64.58 25.85
CA GLU A 353 38.35 65.44 25.85
C GLU A 353 39.21 65.09 27.08
N GLY A 354 40.49 64.80 26.88
CA GLY A 354 41.40 64.43 27.95
C GLY A 354 40.98 63.13 28.65
N SER A 355 40.96 63.13 29.99
CA SER A 355 40.70 61.92 30.78
C SER A 355 39.22 61.61 31.00
N SER A 356 38.31 62.59 30.92
CA SER A 356 36.91 62.35 31.28
C SER A 356 35.88 63.38 30.79
N LYS A 357 36.28 64.52 30.22
CA LYS A 357 35.34 65.59 29.90
C LYS A 357 34.51 65.22 28.67
N PRO A 358 33.17 65.19 28.73
CA PRO A 358 32.34 64.86 27.56
C PRO A 358 32.54 65.81 26.39
N VAL A 359 32.61 65.27 25.17
CA VAL A 359 32.52 66.05 23.93
C VAL A 359 31.12 65.90 23.38
N THR A 360 30.32 66.95 23.54
CA THR A 360 28.92 66.98 23.13
C THR A 360 28.78 67.41 21.67
N LEU A 361 27.71 66.94 21.01
CA LEU A 361 27.41 67.25 19.61
C LEU A 361 28.58 66.94 18.67
N ALA A 362 29.36 65.89 18.96
CA ALA A 362 30.33 65.32 18.03
C ALA A 362 29.57 64.47 17.01
N LYS A 363 29.78 64.75 15.72
CA LYS A 363 29.22 63.96 14.63
C LYS A 363 29.91 62.61 14.59
N VAL A 364 29.14 61.54 14.57
CA VAL A 364 29.66 60.17 14.43
C VAL A 364 29.18 59.59 13.11
N THR A 365 30.11 59.09 12.32
CA THR A 365 29.85 58.30 11.11
C THR A 365 30.36 56.88 11.29
N ILE A 366 29.60 55.91 10.79
CA ILE A 366 29.85 54.48 10.91
C ILE A 366 29.89 53.89 9.50
N ASN A 367 31.04 53.33 9.12
CA ASN A 367 31.32 52.87 7.76
C ASN A 367 31.00 53.92 6.66
N GLY A 368 31.14 55.20 6.99
CA GLY A 368 30.87 56.32 6.07
C GLY A 368 29.44 56.86 6.10
N GLU A 369 28.51 56.19 6.77
CA GLU A 369 27.13 56.67 6.95
C GLU A 369 26.96 57.46 8.26
N GLU A 370 26.14 58.50 8.25
CA GLU A 370 25.88 59.30 9.45
C GLU A 370 25.06 58.51 10.47
N ALA A 371 25.66 58.25 11.63
CA ALA A 371 25.00 57.55 12.73
C ALA A 371 24.29 58.49 13.71
N GLY A 372 24.78 59.73 13.86
CA GLY A 372 24.18 60.76 14.68
C GLY A 372 25.19 61.65 15.39
N TYR A 373 24.74 62.29 16.48
CA TYR A 373 25.55 63.20 17.29
C TYR A 373 25.58 62.76 18.75
N THR A 374 26.70 62.97 19.43
CA THR A 374 26.80 62.71 20.88
C THR A 374 25.90 63.66 21.69
N ASP A 375 25.30 63.14 22.75
CA ASP A 375 24.42 63.88 23.66
C ASP A 375 25.20 64.79 24.64
N ALA A 376 24.51 65.32 25.65
CA ALA A 376 25.11 66.15 26.71
C ALA A 376 26.14 65.41 27.58
N GLY A 377 26.05 64.08 27.66
CA GLY A 377 27.01 63.20 28.32
C GLY A 377 28.17 62.77 27.42
N GLY A 378 28.21 63.24 26.17
CA GLY A 378 29.19 62.81 25.16
C GLY A 378 28.92 61.40 24.66
N ILE A 379 27.70 60.89 24.79
CA ILE A 379 27.33 59.51 24.50
C ILE A 379 26.50 59.42 23.22
N LEU A 380 26.71 58.36 22.45
CA LEU A 380 25.84 57.94 21.36
C LEU A 380 25.68 56.42 21.41
N SER A 381 24.44 55.92 21.43
CA SER A 381 24.17 54.49 21.25
C SER A 381 24.03 54.17 19.76
N ALA A 382 24.80 53.20 19.27
CA ALA A 382 24.77 52.76 17.88
C ALA A 382 24.52 51.24 17.82
N ARG A 383 23.77 50.79 16.82
CA ARG A 383 23.50 49.37 16.58
C ARG A 383 24.44 48.85 15.51
N LEU A 384 25.44 48.07 15.90
CA LEU A 384 26.52 47.61 15.03
C LEU A 384 26.43 46.12 14.72
N ARG A 385 26.99 45.69 13.58
CA ARG A 385 27.09 44.27 13.20
C ARG A 385 28.11 43.59 14.10
N ALA A 386 27.74 42.46 14.70
CA ALA A 386 28.61 41.68 15.56
C ALA A 386 29.69 40.96 14.74
N GLY A 387 30.90 40.82 15.31
CA GLY A 387 31.99 40.03 14.73
C GLY A 387 32.66 40.60 13.48
N LEU A 388 32.19 41.74 12.96
CA LEU A 388 32.76 42.40 11.78
C LEU A 388 33.47 43.72 12.17
N PRO A 389 34.67 43.99 11.61
CA PRO A 389 35.36 45.25 11.85
C PRO A 389 34.55 46.41 11.28
N THR A 390 34.24 47.38 12.12
CA THR A 390 33.44 48.57 11.80
C THR A 390 34.29 49.81 11.99
N THR A 391 34.32 50.69 11.00
CA THR A 391 35.04 51.96 11.08
C THR A 391 34.12 53.03 11.67
N ILE A 392 34.55 53.67 12.74
CA ILE A 392 33.83 54.73 13.45
C ILE A 392 34.67 56.00 13.36
N LEU A 393 34.12 57.06 12.78
CA LEU A 393 34.75 58.37 12.67
C LEU A 393 33.94 59.37 13.52
N ALA A 394 34.62 60.07 14.41
CA ALA A 394 34.06 61.16 15.21
C ALA A 394 34.67 62.50 14.81
N GLU A 395 33.81 63.47 14.51
CA GLU A 395 34.19 64.81 14.05
C GLU A 395 33.51 65.88 14.89
N LYS A 396 34.28 66.88 15.30
CA LYS A 396 33.77 68.06 16.01
C LYS A 396 34.62 69.27 15.67
N GLU A 397 33.98 70.38 15.35
CA GLU A 397 34.68 71.65 15.14
C GLU A 397 35.53 72.01 16.37
N GLY A 398 36.79 72.39 16.14
CA GLY A 398 37.77 72.65 17.20
C GLY A 398 38.50 71.41 17.72
N TYR A 399 38.21 70.21 17.20
CA TYR A 399 38.89 68.96 17.51
C TYR A 399 39.52 68.34 16.26
N ASN A 400 40.54 67.51 16.45
CA ASN A 400 41.05 66.66 15.39
C ASN A 400 40.06 65.50 15.18
N PRO A 401 39.76 65.11 13.92
CA PRO A 401 38.92 63.96 13.65
C PRO A 401 39.58 62.68 14.18
N VAL A 402 38.77 61.76 14.71
CA VAL A 402 39.25 60.50 15.30
C VAL A 402 38.58 59.33 14.60
N THR A 403 39.40 58.43 14.05
CA THR A 403 38.94 57.18 13.42
C THR A 403 39.35 55.98 14.26
N ILE A 404 38.39 55.13 14.60
CA ILE A 404 38.61 53.88 15.34
C ILE A 404 38.04 52.73 14.51
N VAL A 405 38.75 51.61 14.44
CA VAL A 405 38.19 50.34 13.95
C VAL A 405 37.83 49.51 15.17
N HIS A 406 36.55 49.12 15.26
CA HIS A 406 36.03 48.32 16.36
C HIS A 406 35.30 47.10 15.82
N THR A 407 35.55 45.94 16.42
CA THR A 407 34.84 44.69 16.12
C THR A 407 33.90 44.40 17.29
N PRO A 408 32.58 44.66 17.17
CA PRO A 408 31.65 44.46 18.27
C PRO A 408 31.55 42.98 18.64
N ASP A 409 31.81 42.67 19.91
CA ASP A 409 31.70 41.32 20.44
C ASP A 409 30.37 41.17 21.20
N PRO A 410 29.47 40.25 20.78
CA PRO A 410 28.18 40.04 21.40
C PRO A 410 28.25 39.52 22.84
N SER A 411 29.42 39.14 23.34
CA SER A 411 29.64 38.73 24.73
C SER A 411 30.15 39.85 25.65
N SER A 412 30.45 41.05 25.12
CA SER A 412 31.15 42.13 25.84
C SER A 412 30.25 43.33 26.20
N GLU A 413 29.18 43.13 26.96
CA GLU A 413 28.05 44.10 27.01
C GLU A 413 28.04 45.16 28.15
N THR A 414 29.17 45.75 28.59
CA THR A 414 29.05 46.82 29.63
C THR A 414 29.99 48.01 29.56
N VAL A 415 31.09 47.97 28.81
CA VAL A 415 32.07 49.08 28.80
C VAL A 415 31.85 49.96 27.56
N PRO A 416 31.60 51.28 27.73
CA PRO A 416 31.45 52.17 26.59
C PRO A 416 32.77 52.27 25.80
N LEU A 417 32.67 52.18 24.48
CA LEU A 417 33.80 52.40 23.58
C LEU A 417 34.18 53.89 23.63
N THR A 418 35.34 54.18 24.22
CA THR A 418 35.77 55.55 24.44
C THR A 418 36.52 56.10 23.23
N ILE A 419 36.03 57.22 22.70
CA ILE A 419 36.63 57.98 21.60
C ILE A 419 37.32 59.21 22.21
N ARG A 420 38.65 59.24 22.21
CA ARG A 420 39.41 60.37 22.77
C ARG A 420 39.65 61.42 21.69
N MET A 421 39.05 62.59 21.86
CA MET A 421 39.15 63.69 20.91
C MET A 421 40.09 64.77 21.45
N ASP A 422 41.16 65.05 20.72
CA ASP A 422 42.11 66.10 21.05
C ASP A 422 41.73 67.40 20.35
N LYS A 423 41.88 68.52 21.07
CA LYS A 423 41.65 69.85 20.49
C LYS A 423 42.63 70.11 19.34
N ASN A 424 42.08 70.61 18.25
CA ASN A 424 42.87 71.16 17.17
C ASN A 424 43.13 72.63 17.49
N TYR A 425 44.39 73.03 17.68
CA TYR A 425 44.76 74.42 18.01
C TYR A 425 45.20 75.25 16.80
N THR A 426 45.19 74.65 15.60
CA THR A 426 45.69 75.28 14.37
C THR A 426 44.82 76.48 13.94
N TRP A 427 43.51 76.42 14.17
CA TRP A 427 42.60 77.55 13.96
C TRP A 427 42.88 78.72 14.92
N LEU A 428 43.25 78.43 16.17
CA LEU A 428 43.55 79.44 17.20
C LEU A 428 44.81 80.24 16.82
N LEU A 429 45.82 79.55 16.28
CA LEU A 429 47.06 80.19 15.80
C LEU A 429 46.83 81.05 14.55
N LEU A 430 45.91 80.66 13.66
CA LEU A 430 45.57 81.45 12.47
C LEU A 430 44.80 82.74 12.82
N VAL A 431 43.88 82.68 13.80
CA VAL A 431 43.15 83.88 14.26
C VAL A 431 44.06 84.82 15.03
N ILE A 432 44.91 84.30 15.93
CA ILE A 432 45.90 85.11 16.66
C ILE A 432 46.94 85.68 15.69
N GLY A 433 47.42 84.90 14.72
CA GLY A 433 48.33 85.36 13.68
C GLY A 433 47.71 86.45 12.80
N GLY A 434 46.45 86.30 12.40
CA GLY A 434 45.70 87.31 11.64
C GLY A 434 45.51 88.61 12.42
N LEU A 435 45.12 88.53 13.69
CA LEU A 435 45.00 89.71 14.57
C LEU A 435 46.36 90.37 14.84
N PHE A 436 47.43 89.58 14.94
CA PHE A 436 48.80 90.10 15.08
C PHE A 436 49.24 90.84 13.81
N VAL A 437 48.93 90.33 12.62
CA VAL A 437 49.19 91.01 11.34
C VAL A 437 48.37 92.29 11.21
N VAL A 438 47.09 92.29 11.59
CA VAL A 438 46.25 93.50 11.60
C VAL A 438 46.75 94.52 12.63
N GLY A 439 47.19 94.06 13.80
CA GLY A 439 47.81 94.90 14.82
C GLY A 439 49.11 95.55 14.37
N ILE A 440 49.99 94.79 13.69
CA ILE A 440 51.22 95.31 13.08
C ILE A 440 50.89 96.32 11.97
N LEU A 441 49.93 96.02 11.08
CA LEU A 441 49.50 96.94 10.03
C LEU A 441 48.93 98.24 10.61
N GLY A 442 48.12 98.16 11.68
CA GLY A 442 47.62 99.32 12.42
C GLY A 442 48.75 100.15 13.05
N ALA A 443 49.74 99.50 13.68
CA ALA A 443 50.89 100.18 14.28
C ALA A 443 51.79 100.87 13.24
N VAL A 444 52.02 100.24 12.08
CA VAL A 444 52.77 100.83 10.95
C VAL A 444 52.04 102.05 10.38
N LEU A 445 50.70 102.01 10.29
CA LEU A 445 49.88 103.14 9.84
C LEU A 445 49.97 104.33 10.82
N VAL A 446 49.95 104.06 12.13
CA VAL A 446 50.11 105.09 13.17
C VAL A 446 51.52 105.68 13.17
N LEU A 447 52.56 104.86 12.99
CA LEU A 447 53.96 105.32 12.91
C LEU A 447 54.22 106.16 11.64
N ARG A 448 53.62 105.82 10.50
CA ARG A 448 53.70 106.64 9.28
C ARG A 448 53.01 108.01 9.43
N SER A 449 51.96 108.11 10.24
CA SER A 449 51.24 109.37 10.47
C SER A 449 51.97 110.37 11.40
N ARG A 450 53.02 109.95 12.11
CA ARG A 450 53.74 110.77 13.11
C ARG A 450 55.15 111.22 12.71
N GLY A 451 55.61 110.90 11.50
CA GLY A 451 56.97 111.18 11.04
C GLY A 451 57.06 111.93 9.72
N THR A 452 56.44 113.11 9.58
CA THR A 452 56.76 114.06 8.49
C THR A 452 56.38 115.50 8.87
N GLY A 453 57.38 116.33 9.15
CA GLY A 453 57.29 117.79 9.31
C GLY A 453 58.27 118.29 10.38
N ARG A 454 59.15 119.28 10.18
CA ARG A 454 59.34 120.27 9.10
C ARG A 454 60.70 120.93 9.38
N VAL A 455 61.65 120.89 8.44
CA VAL A 455 62.91 121.67 8.49
C VAL A 455 62.58 123.12 8.13
N LYS A 456 62.95 124.10 8.98
CA LYS A 456 62.86 125.54 8.66
C LYS A 456 64.23 126.20 8.81
N ARG A 457 64.71 126.73 7.68
CA ARG A 457 65.96 127.46 7.46
C ARG A 457 65.68 128.96 7.66
N GLY A 458 66.54 129.68 8.40
CA GLY A 458 66.45 131.13 8.58
C GLY A 458 67.83 131.76 8.88
N ARG A 459 68.40 132.42 7.88
CA ARG A 459 69.51 133.41 7.89
C ARG A 459 68.87 134.78 8.25
N ARG A 460 69.44 135.85 8.83
CA ARG A 460 70.82 136.40 8.91
C ARG A 460 70.77 137.72 9.74
N GLY A 461 71.88 138.13 10.36
CA GLY A 461 72.31 139.55 10.40
C GLY A 461 72.48 140.22 11.77
N LEU A 462 73.72 140.34 12.26
CA LEU A 462 74.56 141.56 12.29
C LEU A 462 75.98 141.18 12.72
#